data_AF-A0A519TQM6-F1
#
_entry.id   AF-A0A519TQM6-F1
#
_cell.length_a   1.000
_cell.length_b   1.000
_cell.length_c   1.000
_cell.angle_alpha   90.00
_cell.angle_beta   90.00
_cell.angle_gamma   90.00
#
_symmetry.space_group_name_H-M   'P 1'
#
loop_
_entity.id
_entity.type
_entity.pdbx_description
1 polymer ?
#
loop_
_entity_poly.entity_id
_entity_poly.type
_entity_poly.pdbx_seq_one_letter_code
_entity_poly.pdbx_strand_id
1 'polypeptide(L)'
;MREDFLHYVWQHQYFDKNDLRTTSGEEIQVLRPGQRNADAGPDFLNARLRLGEVEWNGAVEIHLRASDWQRHNHQLDKKYDQVILHVVHQADADIY
;
A
#
# COMPACT_ATOMS: atom_id res chain seq x y z
N MET A 1 -14.60 7.40 -7.05
CA MET A 1 -14.10 7.05 -5.70
C MET A 1 -13.03 8.05 -5.32
N ARG A 2 -12.80 8.32 -4.03
CA ARG A 2 -11.75 9.23 -3.54
C ARG A 2 -10.71 8.44 -2.73
N GLU A 3 -9.46 8.87 -2.72
CA GLU A 3 -8.37 8.20 -1.98
C GLU A 3 -8.64 8.13 -0.48
N ASP A 4 -9.20 9.17 0.12
CA ASP A 4 -9.61 9.18 1.53
C ASP A 4 -10.53 8.00 1.91
N PHE A 5 -11.35 7.51 0.97
CA PHE A 5 -12.19 6.36 1.21
C PHE A 5 -11.37 5.05 1.24
N LEU A 6 -10.37 4.92 0.35
CA LEU A 6 -9.45 3.79 0.39
C LEU A 6 -8.59 3.82 1.66
N HIS A 7 -8.15 5.01 2.10
CA HIS A 7 -7.45 5.18 3.37
C HIS A 7 -8.31 4.68 4.54
N TYR A 8 -9.59 5.04 4.58
CA TYR A 8 -10.52 4.57 5.60
C TYR A 8 -10.71 3.05 5.57
N VAL A 9 -10.93 2.48 4.37
CA VAL A 9 -11.09 1.03 4.18
C VAL A 9 -9.84 0.28 4.61
N TRP A 10 -8.65 0.77 4.26
CA TRP A 10 -7.37 0.22 4.70
C TRP A 10 -7.18 0.34 6.21
N GLN A 11 -7.32 1.54 6.78
CA GLN A 11 -7.09 1.80 8.20
C GLN A 11 -7.94 0.89 9.09
N HIS A 12 -9.21 0.68 8.72
CA HIS A 12 -10.14 -0.16 9.46
C HIS A 12 -10.22 -1.61 8.97
N GLN A 13 -9.46 -1.95 7.92
CA GLN A 13 -9.38 -3.28 7.33
C GLN A 13 -10.76 -3.83 6.90
N TYR A 14 -11.59 -2.94 6.32
CA TYR A 14 -12.97 -3.21 5.87
C TYR A 14 -13.03 -3.73 4.43
N PHE A 15 -12.34 -4.83 4.18
CA PHE A 15 -12.36 -5.54 2.91
C PHE A 15 -12.26 -7.04 3.18
N ASP A 16 -12.63 -7.84 2.19
CA ASP A 16 -12.47 -9.29 2.30
C ASP A 16 -10.99 -9.64 2.31
N LYS A 17 -10.59 -10.40 3.33
CA LYS A 17 -9.21 -10.85 3.54
C LYS A 17 -9.07 -12.34 3.26
N ASN A 18 -10.15 -13.03 2.87
CA ASN A 18 -10.09 -14.40 2.40
C ASN A 18 -9.35 -14.44 1.06
N ASP A 19 -8.27 -15.22 0.99
CA ASP A 19 -7.41 -15.36 -0.20
C ASP A 19 -6.84 -14.03 -0.73
N LEU A 20 -6.43 -13.14 0.19
CA LEU A 20 -5.82 -11.85 -0.16
C LEU A 20 -4.44 -12.05 -0.81
N ARG A 21 -4.27 -11.57 -2.04
CA ARG A 21 -3.05 -11.73 -2.83
C ARG A 21 -2.59 -10.44 -3.51
N THR A 22 -1.28 -10.35 -3.79
CA THR A 22 -0.72 -9.30 -4.65
C THR A 22 -1.16 -9.51 -6.11
N THR A 23 -0.91 -8.51 -6.96
CA THR A 23 -1.04 -8.64 -8.42
C THR A 23 -0.11 -9.70 -9.02
N SER A 24 0.97 -10.07 -8.33
CA SER A 24 1.87 -11.17 -8.70
C SER A 24 1.43 -12.55 -8.15
N GLY A 25 0.32 -12.61 -7.40
CA GLY A 25 -0.24 -13.86 -6.84
C GLY A 25 0.32 -14.29 -5.48
N GLU A 26 1.22 -13.50 -4.90
CA GLU A 26 1.81 -13.75 -3.57
C GLU A 26 0.76 -13.52 -2.48
N GLU A 27 0.69 -14.43 -1.50
CA GLU A 27 -0.23 -14.31 -0.38
C GLU A 27 0.17 -13.17 0.56
N ILE A 28 -0.79 -12.33 0.92
CA ILE A 28 -0.60 -11.20 1.83
C ILE A 28 -1.44 -11.38 3.08
N GLN A 29 -0.81 -11.21 4.25
CA GLN A 29 -1.51 -11.04 5.51
C GLN A 29 -1.16 -9.68 6.13
N VAL A 30 -2.19 -8.87 6.42
CA VAL A 30 -2.01 -7.59 7.13
C VAL A 30 -1.94 -7.86 8.63
N LEU A 31 -0.75 -7.76 9.22
CA LEU A 31 -0.56 -7.91 10.67
C LEU A 31 -0.82 -6.59 11.39
N ARG A 32 -0.39 -5.47 10.80
CA ARG A 32 -0.71 -4.09 11.22
C ARG A 32 -0.84 -3.20 9.98
N PRO A 33 -1.95 -2.45 9.82
CA PRO A 33 -2.14 -1.57 8.66
C PRO A 33 -1.20 -0.35 8.64
N GLY A 34 -0.53 -0.07 9.76
CA GLY A 34 0.28 1.13 9.96
C GLY A 34 -0.51 2.27 10.61
N GLN A 35 0.13 3.42 10.74
CA GLN A 35 -0.43 4.66 11.28
C GLN A 35 -0.53 5.69 10.17
N ARG A 36 -1.69 6.34 10.04
CA ARG A 36 -1.89 7.38 9.03
C ARG A 36 -0.85 8.49 9.22
N ASN A 37 -0.15 8.82 8.15
CA ASN A 37 0.80 9.91 8.09
C ASN A 37 0.06 11.21 7.79
N ALA A 38 0.25 12.24 8.62
CA ALA A 38 -0.30 13.57 8.38
C ALA A 38 0.72 14.50 7.70
N ASP A 39 1.98 14.05 7.60
CA ASP A 39 3.09 14.79 7.02
C ASP A 39 3.39 14.30 5.59
N ALA A 40 4.36 14.93 4.93
CA ALA A 40 4.79 14.51 3.61
C ALA A 40 5.43 13.10 3.62
N GLY A 41 5.18 12.32 2.58
CA GLY A 41 5.68 10.95 2.42
C GLY A 41 4.52 9.97 2.29
N PRO A 42 4.77 8.68 2.54
CA PRO A 42 3.76 7.64 2.35
C PRO A 42 2.53 7.81 3.25
N ASP A 43 1.39 7.32 2.80
CA ASP A 43 0.10 7.44 3.50
C ASP A 43 0.05 6.79 4.89
N PHE A 44 0.69 5.63 5.06
CA PHE A 44 0.75 4.90 6.33
C PHE A 44 2.18 4.49 6.67
N LEU A 45 2.59 4.78 7.90
CA LEU A 45 3.92 4.42 8.44
C LEU A 45 3.82 3.20 9.36
N ASN A 46 4.93 2.48 9.52
CA ASN A 46 5.07 1.37 10.47
C ASN A 46 4.03 0.24 10.29
N ALA A 47 3.66 -0.03 9.04
CA ALA A 47 2.86 -1.21 8.68
C ALA A 47 3.68 -2.48 8.90
N ARG A 48 2.99 -3.58 9.25
CA ARG A 48 3.58 -4.92 9.32
C ARG A 48 2.74 -5.85 8.47
N LEU A 49 3.36 -6.43 7.46
CA LEU A 49 2.73 -7.32 6.50
C LEU A 49 3.51 -8.64 6.50
N ARG A 50 2.81 -9.75 6.25
CA ARG A 50 3.45 -11.01 5.91
C ARG A 50 3.18 -11.30 4.43
N LEU A 51 4.25 -11.47 3.67
CA LEU A 51 4.26 -11.82 2.26
C LEU A 51 4.88 -13.21 2.16
N GLY A 52 4.07 -14.22 1.86
CA GLY A 52 4.47 -15.63 2.00
C GLY A 52 4.97 -15.95 3.40
N GLU A 53 6.23 -16.37 3.54
CA GLU A 53 6.86 -16.70 4.82
C GLU A 53 7.61 -15.51 5.46
N VAL A 54 7.76 -14.39 4.74
CA VAL A 54 8.56 -13.25 5.18
C VAL A 54 7.68 -12.19 5.82
N GLU A 55 8.11 -11.69 6.98
CA GLU A 55 7.48 -10.53 7.60
C GLU A 55 8.22 -9.23 7.23
N TRP A 56 7.48 -8.27 6.72
CA TRP A 56 7.95 -6.96 6.29
C TRP A 56 7.50 -5.87 7.26
N ASN A 57 8.38 -4.90 7.48
CA ASN A 57 8.10 -3.67 8.21
C ASN A 57 8.43 -2.49 7.30
N GLY A 58 7.47 -1.57 7.13
CA GLY A 58 7.66 -0.41 6.27
C GLY A 58 6.41 0.45 6.18
N ALA A 59 6.29 1.16 5.07
CA ALA A 59 5.18 2.04 4.77
C ALA A 59 4.20 1.42 3.76
N VAL A 60 2.98 1.95 3.71
CA VAL A 60 1.97 1.63 2.71
C VAL A 60 1.57 2.91 2.03
N GLU A 61 1.51 2.87 0.70
CA GLU A 61 1.03 3.97 -0.13
C GLU A 61 -0.27 3.59 -0.81
N ILE A 62 -1.23 4.51 -0.91
CA ILE A 62 -2.55 4.23 -1.47
C ILE A 62 -2.91 5.24 -2.57
N HIS A 63 -3.23 4.73 -3.75
CA HIS A 63 -3.67 5.54 -4.88
C HIS A 63 -4.95 5.01 -5.51
N LEU A 64 -5.62 5.81 -6.33
CA LEU A 64 -6.71 5.29 -7.18
C LEU A 64 -6.17 4.37 -8.29
N ARG A 65 -5.01 4.70 -8.85
CA ARG A 65 -4.37 3.99 -9.97
C ARG A 65 -2.92 3.66 -9.66
N ALA A 66 -2.44 2.52 -10.15
CA ALA A 66 -1.02 2.16 -10.05
C ALA A 66 -0.15 3.21 -10.75
N SER A 67 -0.56 3.66 -11.93
CA SER A 67 0.16 4.66 -12.73
C SER A 67 0.38 6.02 -12.04
N ASP A 68 -0.38 6.33 -10.98
CA ASP A 68 -0.17 7.54 -10.19
C ASP A 68 1.17 7.52 -9.43
N TRP A 69 1.76 6.35 -9.17
CA TRP A 69 3.10 6.23 -8.60
C TRP A 69 4.16 6.97 -9.41
N GLN A 70 4.23 6.72 -10.73
CA GLN A 70 5.16 7.41 -11.60
C GLN A 70 4.76 8.86 -11.84
N ARG A 71 3.45 9.14 -11.95
CA ARG A 71 2.92 10.50 -12.16
C ARG A 71 3.30 11.45 -11.04
N HIS A 72 3.32 10.97 -9.79
CA HIS A 72 3.73 11.74 -8.62
C HIS A 72 5.25 11.72 -8.37
N ASN A 73 6.01 11.00 -9.21
CA ASN A 73 7.46 10.85 -9.11
C ASN A 73 7.92 10.16 -7.81
N HIS A 74 7.11 9.27 -7.22
CA HIS A 74 7.49 8.56 -6.00
C HIS A 74 8.72 7.67 -6.18
N GLN A 75 8.92 7.12 -7.39
CA GLN A 75 10.12 6.37 -7.77
C GLN A 75 11.43 7.19 -7.73
N LEU A 76 11.34 8.52 -7.65
CA LEU A 76 12.49 9.43 -7.56
C LEU A 76 12.62 10.09 -6.18
N ASP A 77 11.67 9.85 -5.27
CA ASP A 77 11.65 10.45 -3.94
C ASP A 77 11.95 9.39 -2.86
N LYS A 78 13.11 9.56 -2.22
CA LYS A 78 13.62 8.66 -1.17
C LYS A 78 12.69 8.48 0.03
N LYS A 79 11.71 9.37 0.22
CA LYS A 79 10.68 9.18 1.26
C LYS A 79 9.84 7.92 1.04
N TYR A 80 9.76 7.44 -0.20
CA TYR A 80 8.94 6.29 -0.59
C TYR A 80 9.75 4.99 -0.69
N ASP A 81 11.08 5.02 -0.48
CA ASP A 81 11.95 3.83 -0.50
C ASP A 81 11.54 2.76 0.54
N GLN A 82 10.79 3.17 1.59
CA GLN A 82 10.30 2.28 2.64
C GLN A 82 8.89 1.72 2.36
N VAL A 83 8.28 2.05 1.22
CA VAL A 83 6.96 1.49 0.86
C VAL A 83 7.10 0.01 0.54
N ILE A 84 6.44 -0.82 1.35
CA ILE A 84 6.43 -2.29 1.21
C ILE A 84 5.16 -2.81 0.54
N LEU A 85 4.15 -1.95 0.35
CA LEU A 85 2.92 -2.27 -0.37
C LEU A 85 2.31 -0.99 -0.96
N HIS A 86 2.00 -1.04 -2.25
CA HIS A 86 1.21 -0.02 -2.94
C HIS A 86 -0.19 -0.56 -3.17
N VAL A 87 -1.17 -0.01 -2.43
CA VAL A 87 -2.59 -0.41 -2.52
C VAL A 87 -3.29 0.48 -3.54
N VAL A 88 -3.97 -0.12 -4.50
CA VAL A 88 -4.67 0.64 -5.55
C VAL A 88 -6.07 0.14 -5.77
N HIS A 89 -6.97 1.05 -6.14
CA HIS A 89 -8.30 0.66 -6.61
C HIS A 89 -8.24 0.05 -8.02
N GLN A 90 -7.35 0.53 -8.87
CA GLN A 90 -7.13 0.01 -10.22
C GLN A 90 -5.64 -0.23 -10.48
N ALA A 91 -5.26 -1.49 -10.70
CA ALA A 91 -3.92 -1.87 -11.16
C ALA A 91 -3.82 -1.68 -12.68
N ASP A 92 -3.63 -0.43 -13.12
CA ASP A 92 -3.62 -0.03 -14.55
C ASP A 92 -2.23 0.04 -15.19
N ALA A 93 -1.17 -0.19 -14.41
CA ALA A 93 0.21 -0.23 -14.86
C ALA A 93 1.05 -1.13 -13.94
N ASP A 94 2.10 -1.71 -14.50
CA ASP A 94 3.15 -2.36 -13.69
C ASP A 94 4.08 -1.29 -13.12
N ILE A 95 4.38 -1.41 -11.83
CA ILE A 95 5.29 -0.53 -11.09
C ILE A 95 6.52 -1.35 -10.70
N TYR A 96 7.71 -0.78 -10.88
CA TYR A 96 9.00 -1.40 -10.60
C TYR A 96 9.87 -0.50 -9.72
#